data_AF-A0A9R1MXE5-F1
#
_entry.id   AF-A0A9R1MXE5-F1
#
_cell.length_a   1.000
_cell.length_b   1.000
_cell.length_c   1.000
_cell.angle_alpha   90.00
_cell.angle_beta   90.00
_cell.angle_gamma   90.00
#
_symmetry.space_group_name_H-M   'P 1'
#
loop_
_entity.id
_entity.type
_entity.pdbx_description
1 polymer ?
#
loop_
_entity_poly.entity_id
_entity_poly.type
_entity_poly.pdbx_seq_one_letter_code
_entity_poly.pdbx_strand_id
1 'polypeptide(L)'
;MAAIHHLLSVSVYIICLCYLLSLTSAPPGLATALSFNFNFSSSNSGDLCDTELRCERDARMGSGAIDLTKNEVKANLYSAGRASYGCPVPLWDNATGEVASFSSNFTFQIRPQNETDEKFPGEKCDFNSSDGMGDGMAFFLVRYPSRIPPNSYGMNLALFNGSNNFNATGDDRVVAVEFNTYFSPMDHSNNHVGIDVNSINSKAYTNVTKRLGSDDAVMTVEVSYDNRTRVLVAHLQISGDERWYTVSMSVDMKKELPQQVAVGFSGASGICIELHQVLSWSFSSTLEEAAVLATNSRPPR
;
A
#
# COMPACT_ATOMS: atom_id res chain seq x y z
N MET A 1 -58.23 -21.06 21.74
CA MET A 1 -57.46 -19.90 21.21
C MET A 1 -56.13 -19.70 21.92
N ALA A 2 -56.03 -19.79 23.26
CA ALA A 2 -54.78 -19.56 24.00
C ALA A 2 -53.61 -20.55 23.70
N ALA A 3 -53.89 -21.84 23.42
CA ALA A 3 -52.84 -22.83 23.15
C ALA A 3 -52.08 -22.60 21.83
N ILE A 4 -52.74 -22.01 20.83
CA ILE A 4 -52.14 -21.73 19.51
C ILE A 4 -51.17 -20.55 19.60
N HIS A 5 -51.47 -19.54 20.44
CA HIS A 5 -50.57 -18.41 20.69
C HIS A 5 -49.29 -18.82 21.43
N HIS A 6 -49.36 -19.82 22.33
CA HIS A 6 -48.20 -20.32 23.06
C HIS A 6 -47.20 -21.08 22.16
N LEU A 7 -47.71 -21.89 21.21
CA LEU A 7 -46.90 -22.64 20.26
C LEU A 7 -46.20 -21.73 19.24
N LEU A 8 -46.88 -20.67 18.79
CA LEU A 8 -46.29 -19.67 17.90
C LEU A 8 -45.16 -18.88 18.58
N SER A 9 -45.31 -18.55 19.87
CA SER A 9 -44.28 -17.83 20.63
C SER A 9 -42.99 -18.66 20.78
N VAL A 10 -43.10 -19.95 21.10
CA VAL A 10 -41.93 -20.83 21.28
C VAL A 10 -41.20 -21.08 19.95
N SER A 11 -41.95 -21.20 18.84
CA SER A 11 -41.38 -21.36 17.50
C SER A 11 -40.54 -20.15 17.07
N VAL A 12 -41.00 -18.92 17.37
CA VAL A 12 -40.25 -17.69 17.07
C VAL A 12 -38.95 -17.61 17.87
N TYR A 13 -38.95 -17.99 19.15
CA TYR A 13 -37.73 -18.02 19.97
C TYR A 13 -36.71 -19.04 19.47
N ILE A 14 -37.15 -20.24 19.06
CA ILE A 14 -36.25 -21.27 18.51
C ILE A 14 -35.65 -20.82 17.18
N ILE A 15 -36.44 -20.21 16.29
CA ILE A 15 -35.94 -19.67 15.02
C ILE A 15 -34.93 -18.54 15.27
N CYS A 16 -35.19 -17.65 16.23
CA CYS A 16 -34.27 -16.57 16.59
C CYS A 16 -32.96 -17.11 17.19
N LEU A 17 -33.02 -18.16 18.01
CA LEU A 17 -31.84 -18.82 18.59
C LEU A 17 -31.01 -19.54 17.51
N CYS A 18 -31.66 -20.18 16.53
CA CYS A 18 -30.98 -20.80 15.39
C CYS A 18 -30.31 -19.76 14.47
N TYR A 19 -30.90 -18.58 14.29
CA TYR A 19 -30.30 -17.46 13.55
C TYR A 19 -29.11 -16.83 14.31
N LEU A 20 -29.17 -16.75 15.64
CA LEU A 20 -28.06 -16.27 16.47
C LEU A 20 -26.90 -17.27 16.50
N LEU A 21 -27.18 -18.57 16.49
CA LEU A 21 -26.16 -19.62 16.45
C LEU A 21 -25.49 -19.73 15.06
N SER A 22 -26.22 -19.48 13.96
CA SER A 22 -25.64 -19.45 12.61
C SER A 22 -24.78 -18.21 12.32
N LEU A 23 -24.94 -17.12 13.08
CA LEU A 23 -24.03 -15.96 13.06
C LEU A 23 -22.72 -16.20 13.82
N THR A 24 -22.67 -17.22 14.70
CA THR A 24 -21.47 -17.57 15.48
C THR A 24 -20.67 -18.75 14.94
N SER A 25 -21.11 -19.35 13.83
CA SER A 25 -20.47 -20.54 13.24
C SER A 25 -19.87 -20.30 11.87
N ALA A 26 -19.46 -19.07 11.55
CA ALA A 26 -18.46 -18.90 10.51
C ALA A 26 -17.16 -19.51 11.07
N PRO A 27 -16.59 -20.57 10.45
CA PRO A 27 -15.26 -21.00 10.84
C PRO A 27 -14.33 -19.79 10.78
N PRO A 28 -13.36 -19.63 11.71
CA PRO A 28 -12.36 -18.59 11.60
C PRO A 28 -11.82 -18.65 10.18
N GLY A 29 -12.02 -17.56 9.43
CA GLY A 29 -11.82 -17.55 7.99
C GLY A 29 -10.42 -18.01 7.69
N LEU A 30 -10.28 -19.22 7.15
CA LEU A 30 -9.06 -19.65 6.49
C LEU A 30 -8.76 -18.56 5.47
N ALA A 31 -7.70 -17.81 5.71
CA ALA A 31 -7.35 -16.73 4.84
C ALA A 31 -6.84 -17.35 3.53
N THR A 32 -7.69 -17.27 2.52
CA THR A 32 -7.46 -17.86 1.20
C THR A 32 -6.37 -17.08 0.48
N ALA A 33 -5.58 -17.77 -0.33
CA ALA A 33 -4.65 -17.11 -1.24
C ALA A 33 -5.39 -16.05 -2.06
N LEU A 34 -4.84 -14.84 -2.11
CA LEU A 34 -5.40 -13.69 -2.82
C LEU A 34 -4.42 -13.27 -3.90
N SER A 35 -4.91 -13.15 -5.14
CA SER A 35 -4.13 -12.65 -6.26
C SER A 35 -4.96 -11.77 -7.17
N PHE A 36 -4.37 -10.70 -7.69
CA PHE A 36 -4.96 -9.84 -8.71
C PHE A 36 -3.89 -9.27 -9.64
N ASN A 37 -4.32 -8.78 -10.80
CA ASN A 37 -3.45 -8.16 -11.79
C ASN A 37 -4.23 -7.06 -12.53
N PHE A 38 -3.69 -5.85 -12.48
CA PHE A 38 -4.19 -4.66 -13.13
C PHE A 38 -3.20 -4.14 -14.16
N ASN A 39 -3.70 -3.89 -15.36
CA ASN A 39 -3.00 -3.12 -16.38
C ASN A 39 -3.77 -1.85 -16.70
N PHE A 40 -3.35 -0.74 -16.08
CA PHE A 40 -4.01 0.55 -16.21
C PHE A 40 -3.76 1.19 -17.58
N SER A 41 -2.71 0.79 -18.31
CA SER A 41 -2.40 1.31 -19.64
C SER A 41 -3.28 0.74 -20.75
N SER A 42 -4.19 -0.19 -20.43
CA SER A 42 -5.09 -0.80 -21.41
C SER A 42 -6.24 0.15 -21.77
N SER A 43 -6.53 0.29 -23.06
CA SER A 43 -7.55 1.19 -23.60
C SER A 43 -8.99 0.89 -23.16
N ASN A 44 -9.20 -0.24 -22.48
CA ASN A 44 -10.51 -0.70 -21.99
C ASN A 44 -10.62 -0.63 -20.46
N SER A 45 -9.62 -0.08 -19.77
CA SER A 45 -9.73 0.13 -18.32
C SER A 45 -10.73 1.26 -18.06
N GLY A 46 -11.92 0.90 -17.56
CA GLY A 46 -12.86 1.86 -17.01
C GLY A 46 -12.30 2.49 -15.73
N ASP A 47 -13.05 3.41 -15.13
CA ASP A 47 -12.69 3.91 -13.80
C ASP A 47 -12.85 2.78 -12.78
N LEU A 48 -11.72 2.35 -12.22
CA LEU A 48 -11.67 1.28 -11.22
C LEU A 48 -11.82 1.81 -9.78
N CYS A 49 -11.79 3.13 -9.58
CA CYS A 49 -12.09 3.72 -8.28
C CYS A 49 -13.54 3.40 -7.89
N ASP A 50 -13.75 3.09 -6.61
CA ASP A 50 -15.02 2.68 -5.99
C ASP A 50 -15.62 1.36 -6.50
N THR A 51 -14.95 0.65 -7.41
CA THR A 51 -15.34 -0.69 -7.89
C THR A 51 -14.34 -1.75 -7.43
N GLU A 52 -13.13 -1.73 -8.00
CA GLU A 52 -12.04 -2.67 -7.68
C GLU A 52 -10.96 -2.03 -6.78
N LEU A 53 -10.90 -0.70 -6.77
CA LEU A 53 -9.96 0.10 -6.01
C LEU A 53 -10.68 1.09 -5.10
N ARG A 54 -10.03 1.46 -4.00
CA ARG A 54 -10.43 2.59 -3.16
C ARG A 54 -9.46 3.73 -3.39
N CYS A 55 -9.93 4.79 -4.04
CA CYS A 55 -9.17 6.00 -4.28
C CYS A 55 -9.51 7.04 -3.22
N GLU A 56 -8.50 7.70 -2.66
CA GLU A 56 -8.65 8.66 -1.56
C GLU A 56 -8.04 10.01 -1.93
N ARG A 57 -8.75 11.07 -1.56
CA ARG A 57 -8.34 12.48 -1.74
C ARG A 57 -8.06 12.80 -3.21
N ASP A 58 -6.82 13.16 -3.56
CA ASP A 58 -6.49 13.61 -4.92
C ASP A 58 -6.30 12.45 -5.90
N ALA A 59 -6.23 11.20 -5.40
CA ALA A 59 -6.01 10.03 -6.24
C ALA A 59 -7.22 9.75 -7.13
N ARG A 60 -6.97 9.48 -8.42
CA ARG A 60 -8.01 9.20 -9.41
C ARG A 60 -7.48 8.35 -10.55
N MET A 61 -8.38 7.67 -11.26
CA MET A 61 -8.02 7.02 -12.50
C MET A 61 -7.73 8.08 -13.59
N GLY A 62 -6.53 8.05 -14.13
CA GLY A 62 -6.10 8.87 -15.26
C GLY A 62 -6.21 8.12 -16.60
N SER A 63 -5.72 8.74 -17.67
CA SER A 63 -5.67 8.10 -18.99
C SER A 63 -4.46 7.17 -19.08
N GLY A 64 -4.65 5.90 -18.70
CA GLY A 64 -3.61 4.87 -18.82
C GLY A 64 -2.81 4.60 -17.54
N ALA A 65 -3.20 5.20 -16.41
CA ALA A 65 -2.53 5.10 -15.11
C ALA A 65 -3.47 5.49 -13.97
N ILE A 66 -3.13 5.14 -12.73
CA ILE A 66 -3.69 5.80 -11.55
C ILE A 66 -2.83 7.01 -11.23
N ASP A 67 -3.42 8.21 -11.23
CA ASP A 67 -2.78 9.43 -10.74
C ASP A 67 -2.94 9.47 -9.22
N LEU A 68 -1.85 9.36 -8.45
CA LEU A 68 -1.88 9.44 -6.98
C LEU A 68 -1.87 10.89 -6.47
N THR A 69 -1.44 11.81 -7.32
CA THR A 69 -1.32 13.25 -7.07
C THR A 69 -1.99 14.02 -8.21
N LYS A 70 -2.33 15.28 -7.99
CA LYS A 70 -3.02 16.12 -8.97
C LYS A 70 -2.18 16.24 -10.25
N ASN A 71 -2.82 15.97 -11.39
CA ASN A 71 -2.28 16.19 -12.73
C ASN A 71 -2.48 17.65 -13.21
N GLU A 72 -3.17 18.48 -12.44
CA GLU A 72 -3.41 19.89 -12.76
C GLU A 72 -2.94 20.78 -11.61
N VAL A 73 -1.92 21.59 -11.87
CA VAL A 73 -1.44 22.62 -10.95
C VAL A 73 -2.45 23.77 -10.94
N LYS A 74 -3.18 23.92 -9.82
CA LYS A 74 -4.11 25.05 -9.56
C LYS A 74 -3.61 25.82 -8.32
N ALA A 75 -4.42 26.75 -7.81
CA ALA A 75 -4.04 27.65 -6.71
C ALA A 75 -3.54 26.97 -5.41
N ASN A 76 -3.74 25.66 -5.21
CA ASN A 76 -3.15 24.88 -4.12
C ASN A 76 -2.14 23.89 -4.69
N LEU A 77 -0.85 24.06 -4.34
CA LEU A 77 0.27 23.25 -4.82
C LEU A 77 0.27 21.85 -4.16
N TYR A 78 0.03 21.80 -2.86
CA TYR A 78 0.07 20.55 -2.08
C TYR A 78 -0.91 19.51 -2.60
N SER A 79 -0.42 18.30 -2.84
CA SER A 79 -1.23 17.16 -3.26
C SER A 79 -0.95 15.93 -2.40
N ALA A 80 -1.99 15.13 -2.16
CA ALA A 80 -1.83 13.84 -1.52
C ALA A 80 -3.00 12.92 -1.87
N GLY A 81 -2.69 11.67 -2.18
CA GLY A 81 -3.68 10.67 -2.51
C GLY A 81 -3.21 9.25 -2.23
N ARG A 82 -4.18 8.34 -2.16
CA ARG A 82 -3.95 6.89 -2.06
C ARG A 82 -4.86 6.14 -3.01
N ALA A 83 -4.38 5.04 -3.54
CA ALA A 83 -5.20 4.04 -4.21
C ALA A 83 -4.88 2.66 -3.63
N SER A 84 -5.87 1.99 -3.05
CA SER A 84 -5.70 0.65 -2.47
C SER A 84 -6.63 -0.36 -3.14
N TYR A 85 -6.28 -1.65 -3.07
CA TYR A 85 -7.21 -2.71 -3.44
C TYR A 85 -8.51 -2.61 -2.63
N GLY A 86 -9.66 -2.81 -3.28
CA GLY A 86 -10.98 -2.54 -2.69
C GLY A 86 -11.37 -3.48 -1.56
N CYS A 87 -10.77 -4.67 -1.49
CA CYS A 87 -11.07 -5.69 -0.48
C CYS A 87 -9.93 -5.81 0.56
N PRO A 88 -10.24 -6.28 1.79
CA PRO A 88 -9.22 -6.54 2.79
C PRO A 88 -8.29 -7.67 2.34
N VAL A 89 -6.99 -7.50 2.59
CA VAL A 89 -5.97 -8.53 2.38
C VAL A 89 -5.65 -9.19 3.72
N PRO A 90 -5.89 -10.50 3.89
CA PRO A 90 -5.45 -11.21 5.08
C PRO A 90 -3.92 -11.31 5.13
N LEU A 91 -3.32 -10.79 6.20
CA LEU A 91 -1.87 -10.76 6.41
C LEU A 91 -1.40 -11.81 7.41
N TRP A 92 -2.19 -12.10 8.44
CA TRP A 92 -1.90 -13.14 9.43
C TRP A 92 -3.16 -13.60 10.15
N ASP A 93 -3.13 -14.81 10.70
CA ASP A 93 -4.24 -15.40 11.46
C ASP A 93 -3.91 -15.50 12.96
N ASN A 94 -4.88 -15.17 13.81
CA ASN A 94 -4.68 -15.21 15.26
C ASN A 94 -4.67 -16.62 15.83
N ALA A 95 -5.53 -17.49 15.29
CA ALA A 95 -5.80 -18.80 15.83
C ALA A 95 -4.65 -19.77 15.51
N THR A 96 -4.15 -19.73 14.27
CA THR A 96 -3.01 -20.55 13.82
C THR A 96 -1.68 -19.87 14.08
N GLY A 97 -1.67 -18.53 14.13
CA GLY A 97 -0.44 -17.74 14.22
C GLY A 97 0.33 -17.64 12.90
N GLU A 98 -0.23 -18.17 11.81
CA GLU A 98 0.36 -18.14 10.47
C GLU A 98 0.38 -16.70 9.93
N VAL A 99 1.44 -16.38 9.18
CA VAL A 99 1.64 -15.09 8.52
C VAL A 99 1.76 -15.35 7.03
N ALA A 100 1.12 -14.53 6.19
CA ALA A 100 1.15 -14.69 4.76
C ALA A 100 2.52 -14.29 4.20
N SER A 101 3.00 -15.05 3.22
CA SER A 101 3.99 -14.56 2.28
C SER A 101 3.27 -13.80 1.18
N PHE A 102 3.90 -12.76 0.63
CA PHE A 102 3.33 -12.03 -0.50
C PHE A 102 4.40 -11.57 -1.48
N SER A 103 3.96 -11.34 -2.72
CA SER A 103 4.73 -10.64 -3.74
C SER A 103 3.85 -9.61 -4.44
N SER A 104 4.46 -8.51 -4.85
CA SER A 104 3.82 -7.48 -5.65
C SER A 104 4.79 -6.98 -6.70
N ASN A 105 4.32 -6.92 -7.94
CA ASN A 105 5.09 -6.32 -9.03
C ASN A 105 4.28 -5.17 -9.62
N PHE A 106 4.91 -4.03 -9.82
CA PHE A 106 4.24 -2.87 -10.36
C PHE A 106 5.21 -2.04 -11.18
N THR A 107 4.61 -1.22 -12.05
CA THR A 107 5.33 -0.18 -12.77
C THR A 107 4.75 1.17 -12.46
N PHE A 108 5.61 2.18 -12.33
CA PHE A 108 5.19 3.55 -12.06
C PHE A 108 6.09 4.56 -12.77
N GLN A 109 5.66 5.82 -12.73
CA GLN A 109 6.44 6.98 -13.17
C GLN A 109 6.24 8.13 -12.17
N ILE A 110 7.30 8.92 -11.99
CA ILE A 110 7.25 10.18 -11.24
C ILE A 110 7.67 11.28 -12.19
N ARG A 111 6.73 12.16 -12.54
CA ARG A 111 6.95 13.24 -13.51
C ARG A 111 6.96 14.58 -12.78
N PRO A 112 8.11 15.28 -12.74
CA PRO A 112 8.14 16.66 -12.29
C PRO A 112 7.18 17.53 -13.11
N GLN A 113 6.35 18.33 -12.45
CA GLN A 113 5.47 19.27 -13.15
C GLN A 113 6.09 20.67 -13.09
N ASN A 114 6.59 21.15 -14.25
CA ASN A 114 7.11 22.51 -14.35
C ASN A 114 6.01 23.53 -14.03
N GLU A 115 6.24 24.36 -13.03
CA GLU A 115 5.42 25.54 -12.79
C GLU A 115 5.70 26.58 -13.90
N THR A 116 4.87 26.58 -14.94
CA THR A 116 4.88 27.65 -15.94
C THR A 116 4.16 28.91 -15.46
N ASP A 117 3.50 28.84 -14.30
CA ASP A 117 2.60 29.88 -13.83
C ASP A 117 3.35 31.00 -13.09
N GLU A 118 3.31 32.20 -13.65
CA GLU A 118 3.74 33.48 -13.05
C GLU A 118 3.05 33.80 -11.69
N LYS A 119 2.17 32.92 -11.20
CA LYS A 119 1.36 33.10 -9.98
C LYS A 119 2.11 32.83 -8.67
N PHE A 120 3.23 32.11 -8.70
CA PHE A 120 4.04 31.82 -7.50
C PHE A 120 5.49 32.33 -7.67
N PRO A 121 5.70 33.66 -7.77
CA PRO A 121 7.01 34.25 -8.12
C PRO A 121 8.13 34.09 -7.07
N GLY A 122 7.95 33.27 -6.02
CA GLY A 122 8.90 33.11 -4.92
C GLY A 122 9.32 31.68 -4.56
N GLU A 123 8.68 30.65 -5.13
CA GLU A 123 8.86 29.24 -4.74
C GLU A 123 9.22 28.36 -5.95
N LYS A 124 10.14 28.84 -6.79
CA LYS A 124 10.56 28.06 -7.97
C LYS A 124 11.42 26.88 -7.56
N CYS A 125 10.89 25.67 -7.72
CA CYS A 125 11.71 24.46 -7.70
C CYS A 125 12.56 24.40 -8.96
N ASP A 126 13.89 24.31 -8.78
CA ASP A 126 14.79 24.02 -9.89
C ASP A 126 14.87 22.51 -10.08
N PHE A 127 13.98 21.96 -10.89
CA PHE A 127 13.93 20.53 -11.21
C PHE A 127 15.22 20.01 -11.89
N ASN A 128 16.11 20.90 -12.35
CA ASN A 128 17.44 20.52 -12.85
C ASN A 128 18.46 20.35 -11.71
N SER A 129 18.24 20.97 -10.55
CA SER A 129 19.08 20.81 -9.35
C SER A 129 18.75 19.52 -8.62
N SER A 130 19.67 18.97 -7.80
CA SER A 130 19.42 17.77 -7.00
C SER A 130 18.32 17.93 -5.95
N ASP A 131 17.98 19.18 -5.58
CA ASP A 131 17.13 19.49 -4.43
C ASP A 131 15.75 20.05 -4.83
N GLY A 132 15.51 20.22 -6.13
CA GLY A 132 14.25 20.77 -6.67
C GLY A 132 13.20 19.74 -7.03
N MET A 133 13.12 18.62 -6.31
CA MET A 133 12.13 17.55 -6.50
C MET A 133 11.32 17.32 -5.22
N GLY A 134 10.19 16.62 -5.31
CA GLY A 134 9.49 16.15 -4.13
C GLY A 134 8.02 15.74 -4.29
N ASP A 135 7.46 14.94 -3.39
CA ASP A 135 8.12 14.36 -2.20
C ASP A 135 8.30 12.83 -2.33
N GLY A 136 7.63 12.22 -3.31
CA GLY A 136 7.73 10.79 -3.59
C GLY A 136 6.41 10.03 -3.42
N MET A 137 6.54 8.72 -3.57
CA MET A 137 5.43 7.77 -3.43
C MET A 137 5.85 6.51 -2.70
N ALA A 138 4.88 5.69 -2.32
CA ALA A 138 5.15 4.43 -1.64
C ALA A 138 4.16 3.33 -2.02
N PHE A 139 4.63 2.08 -2.00
CA PHE A 139 3.77 0.90 -1.86
C PHE A 139 3.58 0.60 -0.38
N PHE A 140 2.35 0.46 0.10
CA PHE A 140 2.06 0.36 1.53
C PHE A 140 1.20 -0.84 1.92
N LEU A 141 1.34 -1.21 3.18
CA LEU A 141 0.40 -2.02 3.96
C LEU A 141 -0.03 -1.20 5.18
N VAL A 142 -1.33 -0.97 5.34
CA VAL A 142 -1.94 -0.23 6.47
C VAL A 142 -3.20 -0.93 6.95
N ARG A 143 -3.82 -0.44 8.03
CA ARG A 143 -5.13 -0.98 8.45
C ARG A 143 -6.16 -0.96 7.32
N TYR A 144 -7.03 -1.97 7.30
CA TYR A 144 -8.24 -1.94 6.46
C TYR A 144 -9.44 -1.39 7.26
N PRO A 145 -10.31 -0.55 6.65
CA PRO A 145 -10.11 0.13 5.37
C PRO A 145 -9.01 1.20 5.48
N SER A 146 -8.36 1.48 4.34
CA SER A 146 -7.37 2.57 4.25
C SER A 146 -8.05 3.91 4.54
N ARG A 147 -7.30 4.76 5.27
CA ARG A 147 -7.62 6.15 5.56
C ARG A 147 -6.35 6.99 5.49
N ILE A 148 -6.39 8.12 4.79
CA ILE A 148 -5.31 9.11 4.85
C ILE A 148 -5.35 9.83 6.22
N PRO A 149 -4.24 9.85 6.99
CA PRO A 149 -4.20 10.56 8.26
C PRO A 149 -4.24 12.10 8.09
N PRO A 150 -4.60 12.84 9.15
CA PRO A 150 -4.59 14.30 9.12
C PRO A 150 -3.22 14.87 8.77
N ASN A 151 -3.20 16.01 8.06
CA ASN A 151 -1.99 16.75 7.71
C ASN A 151 -0.91 15.92 6.98
N SER A 152 -1.32 14.90 6.23
CA SER A 152 -0.42 14.03 5.48
C SER A 152 -0.26 14.53 4.04
N TYR A 153 0.71 15.43 3.84
CA TYR A 153 1.14 16.00 2.56
C TYR A 153 2.67 16.02 2.49
N GLY A 154 3.22 16.27 1.31
CA GLY A 154 4.67 16.31 1.07
C GLY A 154 5.39 15.09 1.65
N MET A 155 6.48 15.31 2.39
CA MET A 155 7.30 14.28 3.03
C MET A 155 6.54 13.22 3.83
N ASN A 156 5.29 13.46 4.24
CA ASN A 156 4.50 12.45 4.95
C ASN A 156 3.88 11.40 4.01
N LEU A 157 4.08 11.51 2.69
CA LEU A 157 3.72 10.54 1.63
C LEU A 157 2.25 10.12 1.59
N ALA A 158 1.36 10.95 2.13
CA ALA A 158 -0.02 10.58 2.44
C ALA A 158 -0.13 9.36 3.39
N LEU A 159 0.97 8.92 4.02
CA LEU A 159 1.09 7.75 4.90
C LEU A 159 1.02 8.09 6.38
N PHE A 160 1.70 9.16 6.77
CA PHE A 160 1.92 9.50 8.17
C PHE A 160 1.15 10.75 8.58
N ASN A 161 0.65 10.78 9.81
CA ASN A 161 0.08 12.01 10.35
C ASN A 161 1.22 12.97 10.72
N GLY A 162 1.12 14.22 10.26
CA GLY A 162 2.14 15.23 10.47
C GLY A 162 2.46 15.53 11.95
N SER A 163 1.62 15.12 12.91
CA SER A 163 1.89 15.29 14.34
C SER A 163 2.67 14.14 14.99
N ASN A 164 2.76 12.96 14.37
CA ASN A 164 3.42 11.77 14.94
C ASN A 164 4.12 10.90 13.87
N ASN A 165 4.60 11.52 12.80
CA ASN A 165 5.16 10.85 11.64
C ASN A 165 6.42 10.00 11.91
N PHE A 166 7.11 10.20 13.04
CA PHE A 166 8.24 9.37 13.47
C PHE A 166 7.86 8.20 14.38
N ASN A 167 6.60 8.10 14.81
CA ASN A 167 6.15 7.04 15.71
C ASN A 167 4.63 6.83 15.56
N ALA A 168 4.24 6.29 14.41
CA ALA A 168 2.87 5.94 14.13
C ALA A 168 2.43 4.75 15.01
N THR A 169 1.24 4.85 15.60
CA THR A 169 0.74 3.86 16.57
C THR A 169 -0.72 3.53 16.30
N GLY A 170 -1.19 2.43 16.90
CA GLY A 170 -2.57 1.98 16.78
C GLY A 170 -2.97 1.75 15.33
N ASP A 171 -3.97 2.50 14.90
CA ASP A 171 -4.56 2.45 13.57
C ASP A 171 -3.74 3.16 12.48
N ASP A 172 -2.81 4.04 12.88
CA ASP A 172 -1.99 4.79 11.92
C ASP A 172 -0.69 4.04 11.58
N ARG A 173 -0.54 2.81 12.07
CA ARG A 173 0.61 1.95 11.78
C ARG A 173 0.70 1.61 10.29
N VAL A 174 1.94 1.62 9.78
CA VAL A 174 2.29 1.47 8.37
C VAL A 174 3.54 0.61 8.24
N VAL A 175 3.54 -0.28 7.25
CA VAL A 175 4.77 -0.80 6.64
C VAL A 175 4.75 -0.40 5.18
N ALA A 176 5.80 0.24 4.69
CA ALA A 176 5.85 0.72 3.32
C ALA A 176 7.22 0.55 2.68
N VAL A 177 7.23 0.46 1.35
CA VAL A 177 8.41 0.65 0.51
C VAL A 177 8.25 2.01 -0.14
N GLU A 178 9.10 2.97 0.24
CA GLU A 178 9.05 4.33 -0.29
C GLU A 178 10.04 4.54 -1.44
N PHE A 179 9.69 5.47 -2.32
CA PHE A 179 10.46 5.97 -3.45
C PHE A 179 10.58 7.48 -3.28
N ASN A 180 11.60 7.89 -2.54
CA ASN A 180 11.77 9.25 -2.05
C ASN A 180 12.58 10.08 -3.06
N THR A 181 12.01 11.23 -3.48
CA THR A 181 12.59 12.20 -4.43
C THR A 181 13.02 13.50 -3.76
N TYR A 182 12.80 13.66 -2.46
CA TYR A 182 13.05 14.88 -1.70
C TYR A 182 14.12 14.67 -0.62
N PHE A 183 14.87 15.73 -0.31
CA PHE A 183 15.77 15.72 0.83
C PHE A 183 15.09 16.30 2.07
N SER A 184 14.75 15.46 3.04
CA SER A 184 14.55 15.94 4.40
C SER A 184 15.89 15.96 5.16
N PRO A 185 16.11 16.86 6.14
CA PRO A 185 17.26 16.77 7.06
C PRO A 185 17.34 15.45 7.84
N MET A 186 16.24 14.69 7.87
CA MET A 186 16.15 13.38 8.49
C MET A 186 16.53 12.24 7.52
N ASP A 187 16.63 12.53 6.23
CA ASP A 187 16.96 11.55 5.20
C ASP A 187 18.47 11.46 5.02
N HIS A 188 18.93 10.25 4.71
CA HIS A 188 20.32 10.01 4.38
C HIS A 188 20.65 10.31 2.91
N SER A 189 19.62 10.54 2.07
CA SER A 189 19.71 10.79 0.64
C SER A 189 18.44 11.46 0.13
N ASN A 190 18.57 12.31 -0.88
CA ASN A 190 17.45 12.98 -1.57
C ASN A 190 16.87 12.16 -2.72
N ASN A 191 17.38 10.94 -2.95
CA ASN A 191 16.95 10.05 -4.01
C ASN A 191 17.23 8.60 -3.58
N HIS A 192 16.22 7.93 -3.02
CA HIS A 192 16.40 6.59 -2.46
C HIS A 192 15.14 5.72 -2.50
N VAL A 193 15.36 4.41 -2.36
CA VAL A 193 14.29 3.45 -2.03
C VAL A 193 14.45 3.06 -0.56
N GLY A 194 13.38 3.18 0.19
CA GLY A 194 13.35 2.99 1.64
C GLY A 194 12.35 1.93 2.09
N ILE A 195 12.59 1.33 3.26
CA ILE A 195 11.61 0.51 3.97
C ILE A 195 11.24 1.21 5.28
N ASP A 196 9.98 1.64 5.34
CA ASP A 196 9.41 2.35 6.47
C ASP A 196 8.62 1.39 7.35
N VAL A 197 8.83 1.50 8.66
CA VAL A 197 8.07 0.73 9.66
C VAL A 197 7.63 1.69 10.76
N ASN A 198 6.36 2.10 10.70
CA ASN A 198 5.70 2.99 11.65
C ASN A 198 6.39 4.35 11.85
N SER A 199 7.23 4.77 10.90
CA SER A 199 8.00 6.01 10.94
C SER A 199 8.37 6.39 9.51
N ILE A 200 8.29 7.68 9.19
CA ILE A 200 8.78 8.23 7.92
C ILE A 200 10.31 8.11 7.77
N ASN A 201 11.03 7.97 8.89
CA ASN A 201 12.45 7.64 8.80
C ASN A 201 12.61 6.15 8.51
N SER A 202 13.08 5.85 7.30
CA SER A 202 13.36 4.52 6.79
C SER A 202 14.29 3.72 7.70
N LYS A 203 13.88 2.48 8.00
CA LYS A 203 14.69 1.53 8.79
C LYS A 203 15.84 0.92 7.99
N ALA A 204 15.64 0.79 6.69
CA ALA A 204 16.64 0.36 5.72
C ALA A 204 16.40 1.14 4.43
N TYR A 205 17.47 1.50 3.72
CA TYR A 205 17.38 2.24 2.47
C TYR A 205 18.55 1.90 1.54
N THR A 206 18.39 2.22 0.27
CA THR A 206 19.46 2.19 -0.72
C THR A 206 19.40 3.45 -1.58
N ASN A 207 20.54 4.11 -1.76
CA ASN A 207 20.60 5.31 -2.58
C ASN A 207 20.49 4.93 -4.05
N VAL A 208 19.64 5.66 -4.78
CA VAL A 208 19.46 5.48 -6.21
C VAL A 208 20.37 6.48 -6.92
N THR A 209 21.19 6.00 -7.86
CA THR A 209 22.14 6.86 -8.58
C THR A 209 21.52 7.58 -9.77
N LYS A 210 20.45 7.00 -10.35
CA LYS A 210 19.62 7.64 -11.36
C LYS A 210 18.42 8.32 -10.69
N ARG A 211 18.07 9.53 -11.11
CA ARG A 211 16.95 10.27 -10.50
C ARG A 211 15.63 9.51 -10.69
N LEU A 212 14.86 9.40 -9.62
CA LEU A 212 13.52 8.81 -9.65
C LEU A 212 12.50 9.73 -10.35
N GLY A 213 12.58 11.04 -10.15
CA GLY A 213 11.76 12.00 -10.90
C GLY A 213 12.31 12.24 -12.31
N SER A 214 11.58 11.85 -13.35
CA SER A 214 11.89 12.22 -14.75
C SER A 214 10.69 12.03 -15.68
N ASP A 215 10.61 12.82 -16.75
CA ASP A 215 9.43 12.85 -17.64
C ASP A 215 9.09 11.49 -18.28
N ASP A 216 10.11 10.66 -18.57
CA ASP A 216 9.94 9.45 -19.40
C ASP A 216 10.44 8.14 -18.76
N ALA A 217 11.07 8.16 -17.58
CA ALA A 217 11.56 6.92 -17.00
C ALA A 217 10.43 6.10 -16.36
N VAL A 218 10.28 4.85 -16.81
CA VAL A 218 9.45 3.85 -16.14
C VAL A 218 10.28 3.15 -15.07
N MET A 219 9.73 3.06 -13.88
CA MET A 219 10.23 2.24 -12.79
C MET A 219 9.51 0.90 -12.81
N THR A 220 10.27 -0.18 -12.76
CA THR A 220 9.77 -1.54 -12.55
C THR A 220 10.19 -2.00 -11.18
N VAL A 221 9.23 -2.41 -10.35
CA VAL A 221 9.48 -2.82 -8.97
C VAL A 221 8.95 -4.21 -8.69
N GLU A 222 9.75 -4.97 -7.95
CA GLU A 222 9.38 -6.25 -7.36
C GLU A 222 9.51 -6.14 -5.84
N VAL A 223 8.40 -6.29 -5.11
CA VAL A 223 8.37 -6.37 -3.65
C VAL A 223 7.99 -7.78 -3.24
N SER A 224 8.69 -8.35 -2.27
CA SER A 224 8.32 -9.65 -1.71
C SER A 224 8.58 -9.73 -0.21
N TYR A 225 7.73 -10.49 0.48
CA TYR A 225 7.87 -10.85 1.88
C TYR A 225 7.79 -12.36 2.03
N ASP A 226 8.83 -12.97 2.58
CA ASP A 226 8.85 -14.39 2.95
C ASP A 226 8.59 -14.53 4.45
N ASN A 227 7.49 -15.18 4.82
CA ASN A 227 7.06 -15.34 6.21
C ASN A 227 8.00 -16.22 7.06
N ARG A 228 8.76 -17.13 6.46
CA ARG A 228 9.70 -18.05 7.15
C ARG A 228 10.96 -17.30 7.55
N THR A 229 11.47 -16.45 6.66
CA THR A 229 12.65 -15.60 6.92
C THR A 229 12.29 -14.27 7.58
N ARG A 230 11.02 -13.86 7.48
CA ARG A 230 10.48 -12.55 7.89
C ARG A 230 11.17 -11.38 7.20
N VAL A 231 11.64 -11.58 5.97
CA VAL A 231 12.37 -10.54 5.22
C VAL A 231 11.43 -9.92 4.20
N LEU A 232 11.33 -8.59 4.25
CA LEU A 232 10.75 -7.76 3.19
C LEU A 232 11.89 -7.29 2.29
N VAL A 233 11.75 -7.49 0.98
CA VAL A 233 12.71 -7.07 -0.05
C VAL A 233 11.99 -6.24 -1.10
N ALA A 234 12.64 -5.17 -1.56
CA ALA A 234 12.23 -4.43 -2.74
C ALA A 234 13.40 -4.33 -3.74
N HIS A 235 13.11 -4.66 -4.99
CA HIS A 235 14.00 -4.48 -6.13
C HIS A 235 13.42 -3.42 -7.06
N LEU A 236 14.22 -2.45 -7.46
CA LEU A 236 13.87 -1.40 -8.40
C LEU A 236 14.80 -1.46 -9.62
N GLN A 237 14.19 -1.45 -10.80
CA GLN A 237 14.86 -1.18 -12.07
C GLN A 237 14.30 0.10 -12.69
N ILE A 238 15.19 0.97 -13.16
CA ILE A 238 14.81 2.20 -13.86
C ILE A 238 15.10 2.02 -15.34
N SER A 239 14.12 2.32 -16.21
CA SER A 239 14.29 2.19 -17.67
C SER A 239 15.52 2.92 -18.17
N GLY A 240 16.38 2.24 -18.94
CA GLY A 240 17.64 2.79 -19.45
C GLY A 240 18.74 2.94 -18.40
N ASP A 241 18.57 2.37 -17.20
CA ASP A 241 19.67 1.99 -16.30
C ASP A 241 19.85 0.47 -16.40
N GLU A 242 21.08 -0.02 -16.28
CA GLU A 242 21.36 -1.47 -16.22
C GLU A 242 21.39 -1.99 -14.78
N ARG A 243 21.47 -1.07 -13.79
CA ARG A 243 21.60 -1.40 -12.37
C ARG A 243 20.24 -1.65 -11.73
N TRP A 244 20.17 -2.75 -10.97
CA TRP A 244 19.12 -3.00 -9.99
C TRP A 244 19.46 -2.37 -8.65
N TYR A 245 18.52 -1.66 -8.06
CA TYR A 245 18.61 -1.12 -6.69
C TYR A 245 17.82 -2.04 -5.77
N THR A 246 18.44 -2.48 -4.67
CA THR A 246 17.82 -3.43 -3.74
C THR A 246 17.90 -2.91 -2.31
N VAL A 247 16.79 -3.00 -1.59
CA VAL A 247 16.71 -2.79 -0.14
C VAL A 247 15.99 -3.97 0.49
N SER A 248 16.44 -4.38 1.68
CA SER A 248 15.78 -5.45 2.43
C SER A 248 15.95 -5.26 3.93
N MET A 249 14.99 -5.75 4.70
CA MET A 249 15.12 -5.87 6.16
C MET A 249 14.17 -6.93 6.72
N SER A 250 14.44 -7.36 7.95
CA SER A 250 13.51 -8.21 8.69
C SER A 250 12.37 -7.39 9.29
N VAL A 251 11.12 -7.78 9.04
CA VAL A 251 9.90 -7.14 9.55
C VAL A 251 8.99 -8.19 10.18
N ASP A 252 8.59 -8.00 11.45
CA ASP A 252 7.59 -8.86 12.09
C ASP A 252 6.18 -8.33 11.78
N MET A 253 5.59 -8.77 10.67
CA MET A 253 4.29 -8.29 10.20
C MET A 253 3.17 -8.43 11.23
N LYS A 254 3.22 -9.48 12.06
CA LYS A 254 2.23 -9.72 13.12
C LYS A 254 2.33 -8.69 14.24
N LYS A 255 3.55 -8.27 14.57
CA LYS A 255 3.79 -7.20 15.54
C LYS A 255 3.38 -5.84 14.98
N GLU A 256 3.71 -5.56 13.72
CA GLU A 256 3.61 -4.22 13.16
C GLU A 256 2.21 -3.87 12.61
N LEU A 257 1.43 -4.85 12.13
CA LEU A 257 0.16 -4.61 11.42
C LEU A 257 -1.00 -5.49 11.92
N PRO A 258 -2.28 -5.08 11.72
CA PRO A 258 -3.44 -5.91 12.03
C PRO A 258 -3.55 -7.14 11.09
N GLN A 259 -4.43 -8.09 11.45
CA GLN A 259 -4.65 -9.34 10.69
C GLN A 259 -5.10 -9.10 9.24
N GLN A 260 -5.86 -8.04 9.00
CA GLN A 260 -6.33 -7.65 7.68
C GLN A 260 -5.86 -6.23 7.37
N VAL A 261 -5.28 -6.07 6.19
CA VAL A 261 -4.66 -4.82 5.76
C VAL A 261 -5.25 -4.33 4.44
N ALA A 262 -5.15 -3.03 4.21
CA ALA A 262 -5.25 -2.47 2.87
C ALA A 262 -3.84 -2.44 2.27
N VAL A 263 -3.72 -2.92 1.04
CA VAL A 263 -2.50 -2.83 0.23
C VAL A 263 -2.73 -1.84 -0.90
N GLY A 264 -1.74 -1.01 -1.21
CA GLY A 264 -1.94 0.03 -2.21
C GLY A 264 -0.74 0.92 -2.39
N PHE A 265 -0.99 2.06 -3.03
CA PHE A 265 -0.01 3.08 -3.30
C PHE A 265 -0.44 4.42 -2.73
N SER A 266 0.53 5.20 -2.26
CA SER A 266 0.34 6.57 -1.83
C SER A 266 1.31 7.47 -2.57
N GLY A 267 0.92 8.72 -2.81
CA GLY A 267 1.78 9.74 -3.37
C GLY A 267 1.45 11.08 -2.76
N ALA A 268 2.48 11.89 -2.51
CA ALA A 268 2.29 13.24 -2.04
C ALA A 268 3.33 14.17 -2.62
N SER A 269 2.97 15.44 -2.67
CA SER A 269 3.85 16.49 -3.17
C SER A 269 3.55 17.79 -2.44
N GLY A 270 4.61 18.54 -2.17
CA GLY A 270 4.58 19.84 -1.52
C GLY A 270 4.67 20.98 -2.53
N ILE A 271 5.70 21.81 -2.36
CA ILE A 271 5.97 22.96 -3.22
C ILE A 271 6.53 22.50 -4.57
N CYS A 272 7.48 21.56 -4.56
CA CYS A 272 7.98 20.97 -5.80
C CYS A 272 7.00 19.93 -6.28
N ILE A 273 6.27 20.24 -7.36
CA ILE A 273 5.15 19.42 -7.80
C ILE A 273 5.63 18.20 -8.59
N GLU A 274 5.16 17.03 -8.18
CA GLU A 274 5.37 15.77 -8.88
C GLU A 274 4.06 15.04 -9.12
N LEU A 275 3.85 14.63 -10.37
CA LEU A 275 2.79 13.72 -10.75
C LEU A 275 3.29 12.28 -10.61
N HIS A 276 2.68 11.56 -9.67
CA HIS A 276 2.98 10.17 -9.34
C HIS A 276 1.93 9.25 -9.99
N GLN A 277 2.36 8.38 -10.89
CA GLN A 277 1.46 7.55 -11.69
C GLN A 277 1.79 6.06 -11.59
N VAL A 278 0.79 5.24 -11.24
CA VAL A 278 0.93 3.77 -11.27
C VAL A 278 0.38 3.24 -12.59
N LEU A 279 1.22 2.54 -13.35
CA LEU A 279 0.92 2.07 -14.71
C LEU A 279 0.40 0.63 -14.74
N SER A 280 0.93 -0.24 -13.86
CA SER A 280 0.48 -1.62 -13.72
C SER A 280 0.70 -2.11 -12.30
N TRP A 281 -0.08 -3.08 -11.87
CA TRP A 281 0.05 -3.64 -10.53
C TRP A 281 -0.45 -5.08 -10.46
N SER A 282 0.41 -5.98 -10.00
CA SER A 282 0.06 -7.34 -9.61
C SER A 282 0.39 -7.57 -8.16
N PHE A 283 -0.41 -8.39 -7.51
CA PHE A 283 -0.22 -8.80 -6.12
C PHE A 283 -0.62 -10.26 -5.99
N SER A 284 0.12 -10.99 -5.18
CA SER A 284 -0.20 -12.35 -4.77
C SER A 284 0.18 -12.53 -3.31
N SER A 285 -0.69 -13.19 -2.55
CA SER A 285 -0.42 -13.58 -1.17
C SER A 285 -0.88 -15.00 -0.94
N THR A 286 -0.11 -15.73 -0.15
CA THR A 286 -0.40 -17.10 0.25
C THR A 286 -0.17 -17.22 1.74
N LEU A 287 -1.16 -17.71 2.47
CA LEU A 287 -0.86 -18.45 3.69
C LEU A 287 -0.44 -19.84 3.25
N GLU A 288 0.75 -20.29 3.66
CA GLU A 288 1.14 -21.67 3.44
C GLU A 288 0.05 -22.53 4.09
N GLU A 289 -0.69 -23.29 3.28
CA GLU A 289 -1.60 -24.30 3.78
C GLU A 289 -0.72 -25.29 4.55
N ALA A 290 -0.89 -25.35 5.88
CA ALA A 290 -0.08 -26.17 6.78
C ALA A 290 0.19 -27.51 6.10
N ALA A 291 1.46 -27.73 5.71
CA ALA A 291 1.86 -28.88 4.95
C ALA A 291 1.24 -30.10 5.64
N VAL A 292 0.34 -30.78 4.93
CA VAL A 292 -0.22 -32.05 5.38
C VAL A 292 0.99 -32.90 5.69
N LEU A 293 1.29 -33.04 6.99
CA LEU A 293 2.17 -34.07 7.50
C LEU A 293 1.44 -35.35 7.14
N ALA A 294 1.64 -35.80 5.90
CA ALA A 294 1.33 -37.14 5.47
C ALA A 294 2.26 -38.01 6.30
N THR A 295 1.78 -38.40 7.47
CA THR A 295 2.29 -39.48 8.28
C THR A 295 2.22 -40.75 7.45
N ASN A 296 3.18 -40.94 6.55
CA ASN A 296 3.56 -42.26 6.07
C ASN A 296 4.50 -42.90 7.10
N SER A 297 4.05 -42.97 8.36
CA SER A 297 4.59 -43.91 9.32
C SER A 297 3.97 -45.27 9.03
N ARG A 298 4.66 -46.05 8.19
CA ARG A 298 4.38 -47.48 8.01
C ARG A 298 4.51 -48.19 9.36
N PRO A 299 3.52 -48.98 9.82
CA PRO A 299 3.67 -49.75 11.05
C PRO A 299 4.59 -50.95 10.79
N PRO A 300 5.36 -51.40 11.80
CA PRO A 300 6.20 -52.58 11.66
C PRO A 300 5.35 -53.86 11.70
N ARG A 301 5.53 -54.72 10.70
CA ARG A 301 5.42 -56.18 10.79
C ARG A 301 6.45 -56.80 9.88
#